data_AF-A0A524ASP6-F1
#
_entry.id   AF-A0A524ASP6-F1
#
_cell.length_a   1.000
_cell.length_b   1.000
_cell.length_c   1.000
_cell.angle_alpha   90.00
_cell.angle_beta   90.00
_cell.angle_gamma   90.00
#
_symmetry.space_group_name_H-M   'P 1'
#
loop_
_entity.id
_entity.type
_entity.pdbx_description
1 polymer ?
#
loop_
_entity_poly.entity_id
_entity_poly.type
_entity_poly.pdbx_seq_one_letter_code
_entity_poly.pdbx_strand_id
1 'polypeptide(L)'
;MRKLRFLFQEPGLIEAIVSDPDIPISETGLDTRGYRSLWVADLMVDYDPRTGKPYAFMSSSFEKTYPLVIWALKFHMDDELFDVPQASLTAVPLHEAFSWAYAHFILEDQLPIPQPDGPSEPRSLTCQVLRYAAAAA
;
A
#
# COMPACT_ATOMS: atom_id res chain seq x y z
N MET A 1 7.07 16.53 -4.67
CA MET A 1 7.11 15.10 -5.02
C MET A 1 5.92 14.41 -4.39
N ARG A 2 5.30 13.44 -5.06
CA ARG A 2 4.07 12.82 -4.55
C ARG A 2 4.38 11.84 -3.43
N LYS A 3 3.52 11.81 -2.41
CA LYS A 3 3.66 10.95 -1.24
C LYS A 3 2.76 9.74 -1.36
N LEU A 4 3.27 8.56 -1.04
CA LEU A 4 2.54 7.31 -1.03
C LEU A 4 2.28 6.90 0.42
N ARG A 5 1.03 6.52 0.71
CA ARG A 5 0.62 5.97 2.00
C ARG A 5 -0.04 4.61 1.79
N PHE A 6 0.48 3.60 2.45
CA PHE A 6 -0.10 2.27 2.50
C PHE A 6 -1.15 2.16 3.61
N LEU A 7 -2.28 1.56 3.26
CA LEU A 7 -3.33 1.10 4.13
C LEU A 7 -3.36 -0.42 4.05
N PHE A 8 -3.41 -1.06 5.22
CA PHE A 8 -3.54 -2.50 5.35
C PHE A 8 -4.82 -2.78 6.14
N GLN A 9 -5.75 -3.49 5.52
CA GLN A 9 -7.06 -3.77 6.12
C GLN A 9 -7.14 -5.21 6.62
N GLU A 10 -6.71 -6.17 5.80
CA GLU A 10 -6.70 -7.60 6.09
C GLU A 10 -5.51 -8.30 5.37
N PRO A 11 -5.10 -9.50 5.80
CA PRO A 11 -4.03 -10.25 5.15
C PRO A 11 -4.25 -10.38 3.64
N GLY A 12 -3.31 -9.86 2.87
CA GLY A 12 -3.38 -9.84 1.41
C GLY A 12 -4.02 -8.60 0.79
N LEU A 13 -4.82 -7.81 1.51
CA LEU A 13 -5.40 -6.56 1.00
C LEU A 13 -4.50 -5.37 1.33
N ILE A 14 -3.80 -4.87 0.31
CA ILE A 14 -2.98 -3.66 0.38
C ILE A 14 -3.57 -2.60 -0.53
N GLU A 15 -3.75 -1.40 0.02
CA GLU A 15 -4.13 -0.20 -0.72
C GLU A 15 -3.05 0.88 -0.53
N ALA A 16 -2.60 1.50 -1.61
CA ALA A 16 -1.61 2.57 -1.60
C ALA A 16 -2.24 3.84 -2.18
N ILE A 17 -2.38 4.87 -1.36
CA ILE A 17 -2.97 6.16 -1.74
C ILE A 17 -1.86 7.17 -1.99
N VAL A 18 -1.91 7.79 -3.16
CA VAL A 18 -1.02 8.86 -3.56
C VAL A 18 -1.63 10.19 -3.15
N SER A 19 -0.83 11.02 -2.48
CA SER A 19 -1.16 12.41 -2.18
C SER A 19 -0.17 13.33 -2.89
N ASP A 20 -0.69 14.33 -3.56
CA ASP A 20 0.11 15.36 -4.19
C ASP A 20 0.18 16.56 -3.24
N PRO A 21 1.38 17.02 -2.81
CA PRO A 21 1.48 18.21 -1.96
C PRO A 21 0.90 19.46 -2.59
N ASP A 22 0.79 19.49 -3.93
CA ASP A 22 0.27 20.64 -4.67
C ASP A 22 -1.27 20.62 -4.78
N ILE A 23 -1.93 19.54 -4.32
CA ILE A 23 -3.39 19.39 -4.33
C ILE A 23 -3.92 19.41 -2.88
N PRO A 24 -4.76 20.38 -2.49
CA PRO A 24 -5.27 20.47 -1.11
C PRO A 24 -6.11 19.25 -0.74
N ILE A 25 -5.86 18.71 0.46
CA ILE A 25 -6.60 17.55 1.03
C ILE A 25 -8.11 17.82 1.15
N SER A 26 -8.55 19.08 1.25
CA SER A 26 -9.97 19.45 1.27
C SER A 26 -10.71 19.17 -0.06
N GLU A 27 -9.99 18.81 -1.14
CA GLU A 27 -10.57 18.42 -2.42
C GLU A 27 -10.60 16.90 -2.65
N THR A 28 -10.33 16.07 -1.63
CA THR A 28 -10.35 14.59 -1.76
C THR A 28 -11.73 13.98 -1.99
N GLY A 29 -12.79 14.79 -2.12
CA GLY A 29 -14.05 14.41 -2.77
C GLY A 29 -13.87 14.25 -4.27
N LEU A 30 -12.85 13.48 -4.69
CA LEU A 30 -12.61 13.15 -6.08
C LEU A 30 -13.72 12.20 -6.53
N ASP A 31 -14.51 12.63 -7.52
CA ASP A 31 -15.50 11.79 -8.21
C ASP A 31 -14.75 10.86 -9.16
N THR A 32 -14.04 9.87 -8.60
CA THR A 32 -13.25 8.93 -9.37
C THR A 32 -14.15 7.94 -10.10
N ARG A 33 -13.60 7.30 -11.13
CA ARG A 33 -14.32 6.24 -11.86
C ARG A 33 -14.18 4.87 -11.18
N GLY A 34 -13.54 4.83 -10.01
CA GLY A 34 -13.22 3.62 -9.27
C GLY A 34 -12.07 2.81 -9.88
N TYR A 35 -11.64 1.82 -9.11
CA TYR A 35 -10.54 0.92 -9.44
C TYR A 35 -10.73 0.19 -10.78
N ARG A 36 -9.68 0.18 -11.58
CA ARG A 36 -9.58 -0.51 -12.88
C ARG A 36 -8.39 -1.47 -12.85
N SER A 37 -8.56 -2.66 -13.43
CA SER A 37 -7.46 -3.62 -13.56
C SER A 37 -6.39 -3.08 -14.50
N LEU A 38 -5.12 -3.25 -14.12
CA LEU A 38 -3.96 -2.94 -14.96
C LEU A 38 -3.54 -4.09 -15.88
N TRP A 39 -4.38 -5.12 -16.09
CA TRP A 39 -4.02 -6.37 -16.78
C TRP A 39 -2.90 -7.16 -16.09
N VAL A 40 -2.51 -6.72 -14.90
CA VAL A 40 -1.54 -7.31 -14.00
C VAL A 40 -2.31 -8.05 -12.92
N ALA A 41 -1.84 -9.26 -12.56
CA ALA A 41 -2.50 -10.13 -11.60
C ALA A 41 -2.85 -9.38 -10.31
N ASP A 42 -4.16 -9.14 -10.13
CA ASP A 42 -4.76 -8.56 -8.94
C ASP A 42 -4.30 -7.13 -8.57
N LEU A 43 -3.57 -6.43 -9.45
CA LEU A 43 -3.27 -5.01 -9.27
C LEU A 43 -4.33 -4.15 -9.96
N MET A 44 -5.02 -3.36 -9.16
CA MET A 44 -5.98 -2.37 -9.60
C MET A 44 -5.45 -0.97 -9.33
N VAL A 45 -5.86 -0.03 -10.16
CA VAL A 45 -5.49 1.38 -10.04
C VAL A 45 -6.74 2.24 -10.18
N ASP A 46 -6.82 3.31 -9.40
CA ASP A 46 -7.76 4.39 -9.63
C ASP A 46 -7.00 5.64 -10.07
N TYR A 47 -7.60 6.38 -10.99
CA TYR A 47 -7.00 7.56 -11.60
C TYR A 47 -7.77 8.81 -11.19
N ASP A 48 -7.03 9.86 -10.88
CA ASP A 48 -7.62 11.18 -10.71
C ASP A 48 -8.17 11.66 -12.07
N PRO A 49 -9.49 11.92 -12.19
CA PRO A 49 -10.10 12.34 -13.45
C PRO A 49 -9.61 13.71 -13.95
N ARG A 50 -9.03 14.54 -13.07
CA ARG A 50 -8.55 15.89 -13.40
C ARG A 50 -7.15 15.85 -14.00
N THR A 51 -6.24 15.10 -13.37
CA THR A 51 -4.83 15.04 -13.76
C THR A 51 -4.51 13.85 -14.66
N GLY A 52 -5.38 12.84 -14.70
CA GLY A 52 -5.14 11.57 -15.38
C GLY A 52 -4.06 10.71 -14.71
N LYS A 53 -3.51 11.14 -13.57
CA LYS A 53 -2.45 10.41 -12.87
C LYS A 53 -3.04 9.35 -11.94
N PRO A 54 -2.30 8.25 -11.68
CA PRO A 54 -2.67 7.30 -10.64
C PRO A 54 -2.82 8.00 -9.29
N TYR A 55 -3.96 7.77 -8.65
CA TYR A 55 -4.29 8.29 -7.32
C TYR A 55 -4.28 7.19 -6.26
N ALA A 56 -4.71 5.98 -6.62
CA ALA A 56 -4.69 4.85 -5.69
C ALA A 56 -4.34 3.55 -6.40
N PHE A 57 -3.69 2.65 -5.67
CA PHE A 57 -3.35 1.30 -6.13
C PHE A 57 -3.86 0.29 -5.11
N MET A 58 -4.40 -0.83 -5.56
CA MET A 58 -4.94 -1.86 -4.67
C MET A 58 -4.58 -3.24 -5.18
N SER A 59 -4.22 -4.14 -4.25
CA SER A 59 -4.17 -5.58 -4.50
C SER A 59 -4.88 -6.29 -3.37
N SER A 60 -5.79 -7.20 -3.72
CA SER A 60 -6.66 -7.91 -2.78
C SER A 60 -6.11 -9.24 -2.27
N SER A 61 -5.06 -9.74 -2.92
CA SER A 61 -4.42 -11.03 -2.68
C SER A 61 -2.90 -10.92 -2.75
N PHE A 62 -2.38 -9.76 -2.36
CA PHE A 62 -0.98 -9.38 -2.51
C PHE A 62 -0.03 -10.43 -1.90
N GLU A 63 -0.40 -11.08 -0.81
CA GLU A 63 0.38 -12.17 -0.21
C GLU A 63 0.72 -13.31 -1.21
N LYS A 64 -0.16 -13.57 -2.19
CA LYS A 64 -0.04 -14.62 -3.21
C LYS A 64 0.51 -14.08 -4.51
N THR A 65 0.22 -12.82 -4.83
CA THR A 65 0.54 -12.20 -6.12
C THR A 65 1.76 -11.28 -6.07
N TYR A 66 2.38 -11.09 -4.90
CA TYR A 66 3.46 -10.12 -4.70
C TYR A 66 4.59 -10.16 -5.75
N PRO A 67 5.10 -11.32 -6.21
CA PRO A 67 6.19 -11.31 -7.17
C PRO A 67 5.71 -10.72 -8.49
N LEU A 68 4.52 -11.13 -8.95
CA LEU A 68 3.93 -10.64 -10.20
C LEU A 68 3.63 -9.14 -10.11
N VAL A 69 3.09 -8.68 -8.99
CA VAL A 69 2.78 -7.26 -8.78
C VAL A 69 4.06 -6.42 -8.78
N ILE A 70 5.11 -6.80 -8.03
CA ILE A 70 6.38 -6.07 -7.99
C ILE A 70 7.03 -6.03 -9.38
N TRP A 71 7.07 -7.15 -10.09
CA TRP A 71 7.64 -7.21 -11.43
C TRP A 71 6.89 -6.33 -12.42
N ALA A 72 5.55 -6.37 -12.39
CA ALA A 72 4.74 -5.54 -13.26
C ALA A 72 4.89 -4.05 -12.96
N LEU A 73 4.94 -3.66 -11.69
CA LEU A 73 5.20 -2.27 -11.28
C LEU A 73 6.58 -1.81 -11.80
N LYS A 74 7.60 -2.66 -11.69
CA LYS A 74 8.93 -2.38 -12.21
C LYS A 74 8.97 -2.23 -13.74
N PHE A 75 8.12 -2.93 -14.48
CA PHE A 75 8.10 -2.82 -15.94
C PHE A 75 7.20 -1.71 -16.47
N HIS A 76 6.10 -1.40 -15.78
CA HIS A 76 5.04 -0.53 -16.29
C HIS A 76 4.94 0.82 -15.57
N MET A 77 5.56 0.99 -14.41
CA MET A 77 5.39 2.15 -13.52
C MET A 77 6.73 2.57 -12.85
N ASP A 78 7.84 2.47 -13.58
CA ASP A 78 9.19 2.80 -13.09
C ASP A 78 9.61 4.25 -13.41
N ASP A 79 8.74 4.98 -14.10
CA ASP A 79 8.94 6.36 -14.53
C ASP A 79 8.67 7.39 -13.43
N GLU A 80 8.07 6.96 -12.32
CA GLU A 80 7.70 7.85 -11.23
C GLU A 80 8.26 7.41 -9.86
N LEU A 81 8.69 8.43 -9.11
CA LEU A 81 9.25 8.28 -7.77
C LEU A 81 8.31 8.86 -6.72
N PHE A 82 8.25 8.17 -5.57
CA PHE A 82 7.37 8.50 -4.46
C PHE A 82 8.17 8.64 -3.16
N ASP A 83 7.70 9.55 -2.30
CA ASP A 83 8.10 9.56 -0.90
C ASP A 83 7.16 8.65 -0.11
N VAL A 84 7.70 7.76 0.73
CA VAL A 84 6.92 6.84 1.58
C VAL A 84 7.25 7.15 3.05
N PRO A 85 6.56 8.11 3.69
CA PRO A 85 6.86 8.53 5.05
C PRO A 85 6.80 7.37 6.07
N GLN A 86 5.88 6.42 5.89
CA GLN A 86 5.75 5.23 6.76
C GLN A 86 6.99 4.34 6.75
N ALA A 87 7.75 4.37 5.66
CA ALA A 87 8.94 3.57 5.46
C ALA A 87 10.25 4.37 5.66
N SER A 88 10.14 5.69 5.91
CA SER A 88 11.28 6.62 5.79
C SER A 88 12.03 6.51 4.46
N LEU A 89 11.32 6.15 3.38
CA LEU A 89 11.87 6.08 2.04
C LEU A 89 11.55 7.37 1.28
N THR A 90 12.52 7.84 0.51
CA THR A 90 12.42 9.06 -0.28
C THR A 90 12.87 8.78 -1.70
N ALA A 91 12.13 9.31 -2.67
CA ALA A 91 12.42 9.17 -4.10
C ALA A 91 12.60 7.71 -4.57
N VAL A 92 11.71 6.82 -4.12
CA VAL A 92 11.72 5.41 -4.51
C VAL A 92 10.66 5.11 -5.58
N PRO A 93 10.94 4.20 -6.53
CA PRO A 93 9.94 3.76 -7.49
C PRO A 93 8.84 2.94 -6.80
N LEU A 94 7.69 2.83 -7.45
CA LEU A 94 6.51 2.20 -6.86
C LEU A 94 6.76 0.72 -6.48
N HIS A 95 7.57 0.01 -7.26
CA HIS A 95 7.90 -1.39 -7.00
C HIS A 95 8.74 -1.58 -5.71
N GLU A 96 9.62 -0.65 -5.37
CA GLU A 96 10.37 -0.66 -4.11
C GLU A 96 9.45 -0.38 -2.92
N ALA A 97 8.53 0.59 -3.06
CA ALA A 97 7.53 0.88 -2.05
C ALA A 97 6.63 -0.34 -1.76
N PHE A 98 6.18 -1.05 -2.80
CA PHE A 98 5.40 -2.29 -2.64
C PHE A 98 6.22 -3.46 -2.09
N SER A 99 7.53 -3.52 -2.38
CA SER A 99 8.43 -4.51 -1.78
C SER A 99 8.56 -4.31 -0.26
N TRP A 100 8.67 -3.05 0.18
CA TRP A 100 8.62 -2.70 1.60
C TRP A 100 7.28 -3.08 2.23
N ALA A 101 6.17 -2.77 1.58
CA ALA A 101 4.83 -3.12 2.06
C ALA A 101 4.66 -4.63 2.22
N TYR A 102 5.20 -5.44 1.31
CA TYR A 102 5.19 -6.90 1.43
C TYR A 102 5.96 -7.38 2.66
N ALA A 103 7.17 -6.87 2.87
CA ALA A 103 8.00 -7.25 4.01
C ALA A 103 7.31 -6.95 5.36
N HIS A 104 6.72 -5.77 5.50
CA HIS A 104 6.19 -5.32 6.79
C HIS A 104 4.73 -5.70 7.06
N PHE A 105 3.88 -5.73 6.03
CA PHE A 105 2.46 -6.05 6.22
C PHE A 105 2.15 -7.53 6.03
N ILE A 106 2.98 -8.27 5.28
CA ILE A 106 2.72 -9.69 4.99
C ILE A 106 3.74 -10.58 5.69
N LEU A 107 5.04 -10.40 5.47
CA LEU A 107 6.04 -11.32 6.05
C LEU A 107 6.09 -11.21 7.57
N GLU A 108 6.14 -10.00 8.12
CA GLU A 108 6.13 -9.79 9.58
C GLU A 108 4.83 -10.28 10.24
N ASP A 109 3.72 -10.29 9.51
CA ASP A 109 2.45 -10.83 10.01
C ASP A 109 2.45 -12.36 10.10
N GLN A 110 3.18 -13.01 9.20
CA GLN A 110 3.33 -14.46 9.15
C GLN A 110 4.42 -14.99 10.09
N LEU A 111 5.22 -14.10 10.73
CA LEU A 111 6.22 -14.53 11.70
C LEU A 111 5.52 -15.08 12.95
N PRO A 112 5.88 -16.29 13.41
CA PRO A 112 5.36 -16.81 14.67
C PRO A 112 5.80 -15.89 15.80
N ILE A 113 4.83 -15.26 16.46
CA ILE A 113 5.08 -14.45 17.64
C ILE A 113 5.53 -15.41 18.76
N PRO A 114 6.68 -15.18 19.41
CA PRO A 114 7.02 -15.92 20.62
C PRO A 114 5.94 -15.65 21.66
N GLN A 115 5.06 -16.62 21.88
CA GLN A 115 4.01 -16.50 22.90
C GLN A 115 4.64 -16.73 24.27
N PRO A 116 4.39 -15.85 25.27
CA PRO A 116 4.49 -16.27 26.66
C PRO A 116 3.38 -17.30 26.91
N ASP A 117 3.69 -18.39 27.62
CA ASP A 117 2.79 -19.53 27.91
C ASP A 117 1.38 -19.07 28.30
N GLY A 118 0.43 -19.06 27.36
CA GLY A 118 -0.93 -18.54 27.58
C GLY A 118 -1.83 -18.71 26.35
N PRO A 119 -3.17 -18.80 26.55
CA PRO A 119 -4.11 -19.16 25.49
C PRO A 119 -4.12 -18.13 24.35
N SER A 120 -3.99 -18.67 23.15
CA SER A 120 -3.44 -18.03 21.95
C SER A 120 -4.48 -17.33 21.09
N GLU A 121 -4.41 -16.00 20.96
CA GLU A 121 -4.91 -15.31 19.77
C GLU A 121 -3.72 -15.01 18.84
N PRO A 122 -3.78 -15.34 17.53
CA PRO A 122 -2.80 -14.87 16.57
C PRO A 122 -2.97 -13.36 16.41
N ARG A 123 -2.08 -12.60 17.06
CA ARG A 123 -2.17 -11.14 17.15
C ARG A 123 -1.12 -10.50 16.26
N SER A 124 -1.45 -10.31 14.98
CA SER A 124 -0.69 -9.47 14.05
C SER A 124 -0.14 -8.21 14.71
N LEU A 125 1.18 -8.13 14.93
CA LEU A 125 1.84 -6.96 15.52
C LEU A 125 1.67 -5.74 14.62
N THR A 126 1.78 -5.94 13.31
CA THR A 126 1.61 -4.86 12.33
C THR A 126 0.17 -4.32 12.31
N CYS A 127 -0.85 -5.18 12.38
CA CYS A 127 -2.24 -4.70 12.54
C CYS A 127 -2.43 -3.94 13.85
N GLN A 128 -1.80 -4.37 14.95
CA GLN A 128 -1.93 -3.68 16.23
C GLN A 128 -1.27 -2.30 16.20
N VAL A 129 -0.07 -2.20 15.64
CA VAL A 129 0.65 -0.92 15.50
C VAL A 129 -0.12 0.01 14.57
N LEU A 130 -0.61 -0.48 13.43
CA LEU A 130 -1.42 0.32 12.51
C LEU A 130 -2.75 0.77 13.12
N ARG A 131 -3.45 -0.11 13.85
CA ARG A 131 -4.68 0.25 14.58
C ARG A 131 -4.41 1.30 15.66
N TYR A 132 -3.31 1.18 16.40
CA TYR A 132 -2.91 2.17 17.39
C TYR A 132 -2.53 3.51 16.74
N ALA A 133 -1.77 3.49 15.65
CA ALA A 133 -1.38 4.71 14.93
C ALA A 133 -2.59 5.41 14.29
N ALA A 134 -3.56 4.65 13.76
CA ALA A 134 -4.81 5.18 13.20
C ALA A 134 -5.76 5.71 14.27
N ALA A 135 -5.74 5.18 15.50
CA ALA A 135 -6.55 5.65 16.62
C ALA A 135 -5.93 6.86 17.36
N ALA A 136 -4.64 7.13 17.15
CA ALA A 136 -3.89 8.22 17.79
C ALA A 136 -3.72 9.47 16.89
N ALA A 137 -4.24 9.44 15.66
CA ALA A 137 -4.27 10.57 14.72
C ALA A 137 -5.64 11.27 14.75
#